data_AF-A0A7R9F8Z1-F1
#
_entry.id   AF-A0A7R9F8Z1-F1
#
_cell.length_a   1.000
_cell.length_b   1.000
_cell.length_c   1.000
_cell.angle_alpha   90.00
_cell.angle_beta   90.00
_cell.angle_gamma   90.00
#
_symmetry.space_group_name_H-M   'P 1'
#
loop_
_entity.id
_entity.type
_entity.pdbx_description
1 polymer ?
#
loop_
_entity_poly.entity_id
_entity_poly.type
_entity_poly.pdbx_seq_one_letter_code
_entity_poly.pdbx_strand_id
1 'polypeptide(L)'
;ACGDAKSKPGFLSDKTLESSIKYIVRRFPNIDIKGLQAITQIRNEIIKSLSLYYYTFVDLLDFKDNVCELLTTMDACQVHLDITLSFELTKAYLDLVVTYVTLMVLLSRVEDRKAVLGLFNAAHEMVHNQSDSSFPRLGQMIMDYDPPIKKLSEEFGPHAKLLCTALVSLSQIYFGRNLSAEKWSTVSYYLFRALRHRERRKFLRTTLKELGLILTDQPGLLGPKALLIFIGLCFARDEVYWLLRHNDNPPLQKSKGKTTEDLVDRQMPELLFHMEELRVLVRKYSQVMQRYYVQYLAGFDAIALNQMIQNLQVCPEDESSILSSLCNTITNLSVKQGSLYNKIFEDQFHMCLEFPAQNRYIVAFPLICGHFQSCTHELCPEERHHIRERSLSVVNMFLDEMAKEAKNIITTICDEQCLMSDKLLPKHCAILISQVVNRKKKDKNKKIAPEIAKPGVESYRKTREDLTTMDKLHMALTELCFAINFCSTINVWEYTFAPREYLTQHLENQFAQALGGMVMYTKDTSEIAKPSELFVSVRAYMNVLQTVENY
;
A
#
# COMPACT_ATOMS: atom_id res chain seq x y z
N ALA A 1 -5.81 -1.83 -20.66
CA ALA A 1 -5.72 -1.97 -22.12
C ALA A 1 -6.98 -1.45 -22.82
N CYS A 2 -8.10 -2.19 -22.87
CA CYS A 2 -9.25 -1.79 -23.69
C CYS A 2 -9.96 -0.48 -23.27
N GLY A 3 -9.91 -0.11 -21.98
CA GLY A 3 -10.50 1.13 -21.47
C GLY A 3 -9.62 2.39 -21.60
N ASP A 4 -8.35 2.24 -22.00
CA ASP A 4 -7.43 3.37 -22.18
C ASP A 4 -7.12 3.55 -23.67
N ALA A 5 -7.35 4.75 -24.20
CA ALA A 5 -7.20 5.04 -25.62
C ALA A 5 -5.77 4.82 -26.14
N LYS A 6 -4.74 4.88 -25.28
CA LYS A 6 -3.34 4.67 -25.67
C LYS A 6 -2.95 3.20 -25.75
N SER A 7 -3.57 2.33 -24.95
CA SER A 7 -3.28 0.90 -24.88
C SER A 7 -4.34 0.01 -25.54
N LYS A 8 -5.43 0.61 -26.05
CA LYS A 8 -6.46 -0.08 -26.81
C LYS A 8 -5.87 -0.63 -28.13
N PRO A 9 -6.21 -1.88 -28.55
CA PRO A 9 -5.78 -2.40 -29.84
C PRO A 9 -6.14 -1.43 -30.97
N GLY A 10 -5.14 -1.04 -31.78
CA GLY A 10 -5.28 0.02 -32.79
C GLY A 10 -6.44 -0.20 -33.76
N PHE A 11 -6.76 -1.46 -34.09
CA PHE A 11 -7.90 -1.83 -34.93
C PHE A 11 -9.25 -1.31 -34.41
N LEU A 12 -9.43 -1.26 -33.09
CA LEU A 12 -10.67 -0.80 -32.46
C LEU A 12 -10.81 0.73 -32.49
N SER A 13 -9.73 1.45 -32.79
CA SER A 13 -9.69 2.91 -32.91
C SER A 13 -9.58 3.38 -34.36
N ASP A 14 -9.43 2.45 -35.31
CA ASP A 14 -9.32 2.76 -36.73
C ASP A 14 -10.68 3.12 -37.34
N LYS A 15 -10.79 4.35 -37.84
CA LYS A 15 -11.99 4.87 -38.50
C LYS A 15 -12.38 4.06 -39.74
N THR A 16 -11.43 3.43 -40.41
CA THR A 16 -11.69 2.59 -41.59
C THR A 16 -12.41 1.29 -41.24
N LEU A 17 -12.20 0.78 -40.02
CA LEU A 17 -12.78 -0.46 -39.51
C LEU A 17 -14.06 -0.25 -38.70
N GLU A 18 -14.40 1.00 -38.37
CA GLU A 18 -15.55 1.33 -37.51
C GLU A 18 -16.88 0.74 -38.01
N SER A 19 -17.13 0.78 -39.33
CA SER A 19 -18.33 0.20 -39.94
C SER A 19 -18.39 -1.32 -39.79
N SER A 20 -17.25 -1.99 -39.99
CA SER A 20 -17.09 -3.44 -39.84
C SER A 20 -17.26 -3.86 -38.38
N ILE A 21 -16.70 -3.11 -37.44
CA ILE A 21 -16.82 -3.36 -35.99
C ILE A 21 -18.28 -3.19 -35.54
N LYS A 22 -18.96 -2.12 -35.97
CA LYS A 22 -20.39 -1.91 -35.67
C LYS A 22 -21.25 -3.05 -36.21
N TYR A 23 -20.96 -3.54 -37.42
CA TYR A 23 -21.63 -4.70 -37.99
C TYR A 23 -21.42 -5.96 -37.14
N ILE A 24 -20.17 -6.26 -36.78
CA ILE A 24 -19.79 -7.40 -35.93
C ILE A 24 -20.53 -7.34 -34.59
N VAL A 25 -20.45 -6.22 -33.87
CA VAL A 25 -21.08 -6.07 -32.55
C VAL A 25 -22.60 -6.24 -32.63
N ARG A 26 -23.24 -5.72 -33.69
CA ARG A 26 -24.70 -5.85 -33.88
C ARG A 26 -25.14 -7.28 -34.20
N ARG A 27 -24.30 -8.05 -34.89
CA ARG A 27 -24.60 -9.42 -35.34
C ARG A 27 -24.07 -10.49 -34.40
N PHE A 28 -23.26 -10.12 -33.40
CA PHE A 28 -22.64 -11.03 -32.46
C PHE A 28 -23.68 -11.93 -31.76
N PRO A 29 -23.47 -13.26 -31.66
CA PRO A 29 -22.31 -14.03 -32.11
C PRO A 29 -22.39 -14.51 -33.58
N ASN A 30 -23.52 -14.33 -34.26
CA ASN A 30 -23.78 -14.85 -35.62
C ASN A 30 -23.32 -13.86 -36.71
N ILE A 31 -22.01 -13.80 -36.95
CA ILE A 31 -21.37 -12.86 -37.89
C ILE A 31 -21.30 -13.47 -39.29
N ASP A 32 -21.72 -12.73 -40.33
CA ASP A 32 -21.51 -13.11 -41.73
C ASP A 32 -20.29 -12.38 -42.31
N ILE A 33 -19.25 -13.13 -42.67
CA ILE A 33 -17.98 -12.60 -43.19
C ILE A 33 -18.10 -11.94 -44.57
N LYS A 34 -19.18 -12.18 -45.32
CA LYS A 34 -19.39 -11.57 -46.64
C LYS A 34 -19.50 -10.04 -46.58
N GLY A 35 -19.92 -9.50 -45.43
CA GLY A 35 -20.02 -8.05 -45.18
C GLY A 35 -18.72 -7.37 -44.76
N LEU A 36 -17.61 -8.10 -44.61
CA LEU A 36 -16.39 -7.64 -43.94
C LEU A 36 -15.19 -7.45 -44.88
N GLN A 37 -15.41 -6.86 -46.06
CA GLN A 37 -14.35 -6.70 -47.07
C GLN A 37 -13.13 -5.91 -46.56
N ALA A 38 -13.34 -4.90 -45.71
CA ALA A 38 -12.27 -4.06 -45.14
C ALA A 38 -11.28 -4.86 -44.25
N ILE A 39 -11.72 -5.98 -43.66
CA ILE A 39 -10.89 -6.83 -42.78
C ILE A 39 -9.98 -7.75 -43.60
N THR A 40 -10.35 -8.05 -44.86
CA THR A 40 -9.66 -9.05 -45.70
C THR A 40 -8.17 -8.82 -45.80
N GLN A 41 -7.72 -7.58 -46.04
CA GLN A 41 -6.30 -7.27 -46.25
C GLN A 41 -5.46 -7.33 -44.97
N ILE A 42 -6.08 -7.14 -43.80
CA ILE A 42 -5.42 -7.05 -42.48
C ILE A 42 -5.68 -8.27 -41.57
N ARG A 43 -6.37 -9.30 -42.08
CA ARG A 43 -6.81 -10.48 -41.31
C ARG A 43 -5.70 -11.17 -40.51
N ASN A 44 -4.50 -11.32 -41.08
CA ASN A 44 -3.37 -11.96 -40.41
C ASN A 44 -2.84 -11.12 -39.23
N GLU A 45 -2.86 -9.79 -39.36
CA GLU A 45 -2.44 -8.87 -38.30
C GLU A 45 -3.46 -8.84 -37.16
N ILE A 46 -4.75 -8.91 -37.49
CA ILE A 46 -5.83 -9.01 -36.50
C ILE A 46 -5.69 -10.29 -35.69
N ILE A 47 -5.50 -11.45 -36.33
CA ILE A 47 -5.29 -12.73 -35.62
C ILE A 47 -4.09 -12.61 -34.68
N LYS A 48 -2.94 -12.14 -35.19
CA LYS A 48 -1.72 -12.03 -34.39
C LYS A 48 -1.94 -11.13 -33.17
N SER A 49 -2.54 -9.96 -33.35
CA SER A 49 -2.69 -8.94 -32.29
C SER A 49 -3.79 -9.27 -31.28
N LEU A 50 -4.90 -9.88 -31.72
CA LEU A 50 -6.03 -10.18 -30.86
C LEU A 50 -5.99 -11.60 -30.27
N SER A 51 -5.08 -12.47 -30.73
CA SER A 51 -4.93 -13.85 -30.24
C SER A 51 -4.85 -13.95 -28.72
N LEU A 52 -3.98 -13.16 -28.09
CA LEU A 52 -3.80 -13.18 -26.63
C LEU A 52 -5.14 -12.89 -25.92
N TYR A 53 -5.83 -11.82 -26.31
CA TYR A 53 -7.12 -11.47 -25.72
C TYR A 53 -8.17 -12.54 -25.97
N TYR A 54 -8.23 -13.09 -27.18
CA TYR A 54 -9.20 -14.13 -27.55
C TYR A 54 -9.02 -15.37 -26.68
N TYR A 55 -7.80 -15.91 -26.60
CA TYR A 55 -7.53 -17.11 -25.83
C TYR A 55 -7.66 -16.88 -24.31
N THR A 56 -7.41 -15.68 -23.79
CA THR A 56 -7.77 -15.35 -22.38
C THR A 56 -9.27 -15.51 -22.11
N PHE A 57 -10.14 -15.17 -23.06
CA PHE A 57 -11.59 -15.41 -22.91
C PHE A 57 -11.97 -16.88 -23.08
N VAL A 58 -11.20 -17.65 -23.86
CA VAL A 58 -11.36 -19.11 -23.95
C VAL A 58 -10.97 -19.76 -22.62
N ASP A 59 -9.84 -19.37 -22.01
CA ASP A 59 -9.43 -19.85 -20.68
C ASP A 59 -10.50 -19.53 -19.62
N LEU A 60 -11.16 -18.37 -19.73
CA LEU A 60 -12.26 -17.99 -18.85
C LEU A 60 -13.51 -18.89 -19.03
N LEU A 61 -13.79 -19.31 -20.27
CA LEU A 61 -14.86 -20.27 -20.58
C LEU A 61 -14.53 -21.64 -19.97
N ASP A 62 -13.30 -22.12 -20.15
CA ASP A 62 -12.87 -23.40 -19.59
C ASP A 62 -12.85 -23.37 -18.06
N PHE A 63 -12.38 -22.28 -17.46
CA PHE A 63 -12.47 -22.06 -16.01
C PHE A 63 -13.91 -22.14 -15.52
N LYS A 64 -14.84 -21.46 -16.21
CA LYS A 64 -16.27 -21.53 -15.89
C LYS A 64 -16.78 -22.96 -15.91
N ASP A 65 -16.48 -23.73 -16.96
CA ASP A 65 -16.97 -25.10 -17.12
C ASP A 65 -16.49 -25.99 -15.96
N ASN A 66 -15.20 -25.91 -15.63
CA ASN A 66 -14.61 -26.64 -14.50
C ASN A 66 -15.23 -26.25 -13.16
N VAL A 67 -15.50 -24.96 -12.93
CA VAL A 67 -16.18 -24.49 -11.71
C VAL A 67 -17.59 -25.06 -11.64
N CYS A 68 -18.37 -24.97 -12.72
CA CYS A 68 -19.72 -25.52 -12.75
C CYS A 68 -19.74 -27.02 -12.48
N GLU A 69 -18.86 -27.79 -13.10
CA GLU A 69 -18.74 -29.24 -12.87
C GLU A 69 -18.39 -29.57 -11.41
N LEU A 70 -17.44 -28.85 -10.82
CA LEU A 70 -17.05 -29.02 -9.43
C LEU A 70 -18.21 -28.71 -8.48
N LEU A 71 -18.91 -27.60 -8.70
CA LEU A 71 -20.07 -27.21 -7.87
C LEU A 71 -21.18 -28.28 -7.95
N THR A 72 -21.50 -28.77 -9.16
CA THR A 72 -22.46 -29.86 -9.35
C THR A 72 -22.02 -31.14 -8.63
N THR A 73 -20.73 -31.48 -8.69
CA THR A 73 -20.19 -32.66 -8.00
C THR A 73 -20.29 -32.52 -6.48
N MET A 74 -19.97 -31.35 -5.93
CA MET A 74 -20.08 -31.09 -4.49
C MET A 74 -21.53 -31.18 -4.00
N ASP A 75 -22.49 -30.68 -4.78
CA ASP A 75 -23.92 -30.84 -4.46
C ASP A 75 -24.37 -32.30 -4.50
N ALA A 76 -23.94 -33.04 -5.53
CA ALA A 76 -24.25 -34.46 -5.67
C ALA A 76 -23.69 -35.28 -4.48
N CYS A 77 -22.50 -34.91 -4.01
CA CYS A 77 -21.87 -35.50 -2.82
C CYS A 77 -22.47 -35.00 -1.50
N GLN A 78 -23.38 -34.02 -1.53
CA GLN A 78 -23.99 -33.40 -0.34
C GLN A 78 -22.95 -32.95 0.69
N VAL A 79 -21.88 -32.30 0.22
CA VAL A 79 -20.76 -31.87 1.06
C VAL A 79 -21.27 -31.00 2.22
N HIS A 80 -20.75 -31.24 3.43
CA HIS A 80 -21.04 -30.40 4.58
C HIS A 80 -20.02 -29.27 4.69
N LEU A 81 -20.48 -28.02 4.62
CA LEU A 81 -19.65 -26.82 4.70
C LEU A 81 -19.96 -26.04 5.98
N ASP A 82 -18.99 -25.99 6.88
CA ASP A 82 -19.02 -25.14 8.07
C ASP A 82 -17.63 -24.53 8.29
N ILE A 83 -17.56 -23.19 8.32
CA ILE A 83 -16.30 -22.46 8.47
C ILE A 83 -15.61 -22.71 9.83
N THR A 84 -16.35 -23.17 10.84
CA THR A 84 -15.83 -23.46 12.19
C THR A 84 -15.30 -24.89 12.33
N LEU A 85 -15.71 -25.79 11.44
CA LEU A 85 -15.32 -27.21 11.45
C LEU A 85 -14.35 -27.51 10.31
N SER A 86 -14.76 -27.20 9.08
CA SER A 86 -14.04 -27.45 7.85
C SER A 86 -13.56 -26.13 7.23
N PHE A 87 -12.71 -25.40 7.95
CA PHE A 87 -12.28 -24.06 7.58
C PHE A 87 -11.74 -23.99 6.14
N GLU A 88 -10.76 -24.83 5.80
CA GLU A 88 -10.12 -24.80 4.47
C GLU A 88 -11.09 -25.12 3.34
N LEU A 89 -11.91 -26.17 3.49
CA LEU A 89 -12.88 -26.57 2.47
C LEU A 89 -13.96 -25.50 2.27
N THR A 90 -14.50 -24.95 3.36
CA THR A 90 -15.55 -23.93 3.31
C THR A 90 -15.00 -22.61 2.77
N LYS A 91 -13.80 -22.21 3.18
CA LYS A 91 -13.13 -21.02 2.67
C LYS A 91 -12.82 -21.17 1.18
N ALA A 92 -12.22 -22.28 0.76
CA ALA A 92 -11.87 -22.53 -0.64
C ALA A 92 -13.11 -22.53 -1.54
N TYR A 93 -14.20 -23.16 -1.10
CA TYR A 93 -15.49 -23.13 -1.80
C TYR A 93 -16.00 -21.68 -1.97
N LEU A 94 -16.05 -20.91 -0.87
CA LEU A 94 -16.54 -19.53 -0.91
C LEU A 94 -15.62 -18.62 -1.74
N ASP A 95 -14.31 -18.79 -1.66
CA ASP A 95 -13.34 -18.05 -2.46
C ASP A 95 -13.49 -18.37 -3.95
N LEU A 96 -13.75 -19.65 -4.31
CA LEU A 96 -14.02 -20.05 -5.69
C LEU A 96 -15.30 -19.40 -6.20
N VAL A 97 -16.38 -19.44 -5.41
CA VAL A 97 -17.67 -18.79 -5.74
C VAL A 97 -17.49 -17.29 -5.93
N VAL A 98 -16.80 -16.61 -5.01
CA VAL A 98 -16.54 -15.16 -5.10
C VAL A 98 -15.66 -14.85 -6.31
N THR A 99 -14.59 -15.62 -6.56
CA THR A 99 -13.73 -15.47 -7.73
C THR A 99 -14.52 -15.61 -9.01
N TYR A 100 -15.36 -16.64 -9.10
CA TYR A 100 -16.21 -16.89 -10.26
C TYR A 100 -17.20 -15.75 -10.51
N VAL A 101 -17.94 -15.33 -9.48
CA VAL A 101 -18.90 -14.21 -9.57
C VAL A 101 -18.19 -12.91 -9.96
N THR A 102 -17.05 -12.60 -9.34
CA THR A 102 -16.31 -11.36 -9.63
C THR A 102 -15.70 -11.36 -11.02
N LEU A 103 -15.18 -12.49 -11.51
CA LEU A 103 -14.68 -12.63 -12.88
C LEU A 103 -15.80 -12.44 -13.91
N MET A 104 -16.98 -13.03 -13.70
CA MET A 104 -18.12 -12.87 -14.61
C MET A 104 -18.69 -11.45 -14.61
N VAL A 105 -18.66 -10.76 -13.47
CA VAL A 105 -18.99 -9.32 -13.41
C VAL A 105 -17.92 -8.46 -14.06
N LEU A 106 -16.64 -8.80 -13.90
CA LEU A 106 -15.53 -8.09 -14.55
C LEU A 106 -15.59 -8.24 -16.07
N LEU A 107 -15.87 -9.45 -16.57
CA LEU A 107 -16.13 -9.75 -17.97
C LEU A 107 -17.16 -8.80 -18.57
N SER A 108 -18.29 -8.60 -17.88
CA SER A 108 -19.38 -7.74 -18.37
C SER A 108 -18.98 -6.26 -18.45
N ARG A 109 -17.93 -5.84 -17.73
CA ARG A 109 -17.39 -4.47 -17.74
C ARG A 109 -16.41 -4.23 -18.89
N VAL A 110 -15.96 -5.27 -19.59
CA VAL A 110 -15.14 -5.12 -20.80
C VAL A 110 -16.03 -4.73 -21.97
N GLU A 111 -16.15 -3.44 -22.27
CA GLU A 111 -17.07 -2.90 -23.27
C GLU A 111 -16.81 -3.46 -24.67
N ASP A 112 -15.54 -3.50 -25.10
CA ASP A 112 -15.16 -3.93 -26.45
C ASP A 112 -15.10 -5.46 -26.63
N ARG A 113 -15.53 -6.27 -25.64
CA ARG A 113 -15.39 -7.75 -25.68
C ARG A 113 -15.99 -8.37 -26.95
N LYS A 114 -17.17 -7.91 -27.38
CA LYS A 114 -17.84 -8.42 -28.60
C LYS A 114 -17.07 -8.05 -29.86
N ALA A 115 -16.49 -6.85 -29.89
CA ALA A 115 -15.69 -6.37 -31.01
C ALA A 115 -14.38 -7.19 -31.12
N VAL A 116 -13.65 -7.37 -30.01
CA VAL A 116 -12.40 -8.15 -29.98
C VAL A 116 -12.62 -9.58 -30.44
N LEU A 117 -13.59 -10.28 -29.82
CA LEU A 117 -13.86 -11.68 -30.11
C LEU A 117 -14.41 -11.88 -31.52
N GLY A 118 -15.33 -11.02 -31.95
CA GLY A 118 -15.93 -11.10 -33.28
C GLY A 118 -14.94 -10.75 -34.41
N LEU A 119 -14.06 -9.76 -34.21
CA LEU A 119 -12.99 -9.44 -35.16
C LEU A 119 -12.00 -10.60 -35.31
N PHE A 120 -11.56 -11.18 -34.19
CA PHE A 120 -10.65 -12.33 -34.23
C PHE A 120 -11.29 -13.50 -34.97
N ASN A 121 -12.53 -13.89 -34.61
CA ASN A 121 -13.18 -15.03 -35.24
C ASN A 121 -13.45 -14.79 -36.74
N ALA A 122 -13.89 -13.60 -37.13
CA ALA A 122 -14.09 -13.27 -38.54
C ALA A 122 -12.77 -13.35 -39.33
N ALA A 123 -11.67 -12.83 -38.77
CA ALA A 123 -10.36 -12.93 -39.42
C ALA A 123 -9.86 -14.38 -39.49
N HIS A 124 -10.04 -15.17 -38.43
CA HIS A 124 -9.70 -16.60 -38.39
C HIS A 124 -10.46 -17.39 -39.45
N GLU A 125 -11.78 -17.19 -39.56
CA GLU A 125 -12.62 -17.83 -40.56
C GLU A 125 -12.20 -17.49 -41.99
N MET A 126 -11.82 -16.23 -42.25
CA MET A 126 -11.30 -15.81 -43.56
C MET A 126 -9.96 -16.45 -43.94
N VAL A 127 -9.14 -16.85 -42.96
CA VAL A 127 -7.84 -17.49 -43.21
C VAL A 127 -7.98 -19.01 -43.28
N HIS A 128 -8.81 -19.61 -42.43
CA HIS A 128 -8.89 -21.07 -42.25
C HIS A 128 -10.14 -21.69 -42.90
N ASN A 129 -11.02 -20.87 -43.49
CA ASN A 129 -12.33 -21.27 -44.01
C ASN A 129 -13.26 -21.92 -42.97
N GLN A 130 -12.94 -21.75 -41.68
CA GLN A 130 -13.69 -22.28 -40.55
C GLN A 130 -13.56 -21.35 -39.35
N SER A 131 -14.67 -21.12 -38.64
CA SER A 131 -14.67 -20.41 -37.37
C SER A 131 -13.86 -21.19 -36.32
N ASP A 132 -13.33 -20.50 -35.30
CA ASP A 132 -12.64 -21.17 -34.20
C ASP A 132 -13.61 -22.09 -33.44
N SER A 133 -13.11 -23.27 -33.01
CA SER A 133 -13.95 -24.30 -32.38
C SER A 133 -14.59 -23.85 -31.07
N SER A 134 -13.95 -22.94 -30.35
CA SER A 134 -14.43 -22.41 -29.07
C SER A 134 -15.41 -21.25 -29.28
N PHE A 135 -15.40 -20.59 -30.44
CA PHE A 135 -16.22 -19.40 -30.69
C PHE A 135 -17.73 -19.57 -30.49
N PRO A 136 -18.39 -20.68 -30.91
CA PRO A 136 -19.82 -20.84 -30.70
C PRO A 136 -20.22 -20.82 -29.21
N ARG A 137 -19.46 -21.54 -28.38
CA ARG A 137 -19.69 -21.60 -26.92
C ARG A 137 -19.31 -20.28 -26.26
N LEU A 138 -18.16 -19.72 -26.65
CA LEU A 138 -17.66 -18.45 -26.13
C LEU A 138 -18.62 -17.30 -26.45
N GLY A 139 -19.08 -17.20 -27.69
CA GLY A 139 -20.04 -16.20 -28.13
C GLY A 139 -21.35 -16.30 -27.36
N GLN A 140 -21.85 -17.51 -27.11
CA GLN A 140 -23.05 -17.72 -26.28
C GLN A 140 -22.81 -17.29 -24.83
N MET A 141 -21.66 -17.63 -24.22
CA MET A 141 -21.30 -17.17 -22.87
C MET A 141 -21.32 -15.64 -22.79
N ILE A 142 -20.70 -14.95 -23.76
CA ILE A 142 -20.66 -13.48 -23.77
C ILE A 142 -22.06 -12.87 -23.82
N MET A 143 -23.01 -13.50 -24.53
CA MET A 143 -24.40 -13.05 -24.59
C MET A 143 -25.16 -13.34 -23.30
N ASP A 144 -24.97 -14.52 -22.71
CA ASP A 144 -25.63 -14.94 -21.48
C ASP A 144 -25.27 -14.03 -20.28
N TYR A 145 -24.02 -13.56 -20.23
CA TYR A 145 -23.51 -12.69 -19.16
C TYR A 145 -23.60 -11.18 -19.47
N ASP A 146 -24.37 -10.76 -20.49
CA ASP A 146 -24.67 -9.33 -20.67
C ASP A 146 -25.39 -8.74 -19.43
N PRO A 147 -26.40 -9.43 -18.82
CA PRO A 147 -26.88 -9.14 -17.47
C PRO A 147 -26.27 -10.12 -16.43
N PRO A 148 -25.02 -9.92 -15.98
CA PRO A 148 -24.25 -10.94 -15.25
C PRO A 148 -24.92 -11.36 -13.94
N ILE A 149 -25.49 -10.42 -13.18
CA ILE A 149 -26.12 -10.73 -11.88
C ILE A 149 -27.37 -11.60 -12.05
N LYS A 150 -28.16 -11.36 -13.11
CA LYS A 150 -29.35 -12.17 -13.39
C LYS A 150 -28.94 -13.60 -13.76
N LYS A 151 -27.99 -13.73 -14.70
CA LYS A 151 -27.48 -15.03 -15.13
C LYS A 151 -26.86 -15.82 -13.98
N LEU A 152 -26.03 -15.18 -13.16
CA LEU A 152 -25.43 -15.79 -11.97
C LEU A 152 -26.50 -16.25 -10.97
N SER A 153 -27.55 -15.45 -10.75
CA SER A 153 -28.64 -15.86 -9.85
C SER A 153 -29.38 -17.10 -10.34
N GLU A 154 -29.58 -17.25 -11.64
CA GLU A 154 -30.21 -18.42 -12.25
C GLU A 154 -29.28 -19.64 -12.16
N GLU A 155 -28.00 -19.45 -12.45
CA GLU A 155 -26.99 -20.52 -12.46
C GLU A 155 -26.69 -21.07 -11.07
N PHE A 156 -26.70 -20.22 -10.03
CA PHE A 156 -26.53 -20.65 -8.64
C PHE A 156 -27.80 -21.24 -8.00
N GLY A 157 -28.93 -21.28 -8.73
CA GLY A 157 -30.18 -21.85 -8.25
C GLY A 157 -30.04 -23.29 -7.71
N PRO A 158 -29.45 -24.23 -8.48
CA PRO A 158 -29.20 -25.61 -8.03
C PRO A 158 -28.26 -25.69 -6.83
N HIS A 159 -27.29 -24.77 -6.73
CA HIS A 159 -26.23 -24.74 -5.71
C HIS A 159 -26.67 -24.02 -4.42
N ALA A 160 -27.90 -23.50 -4.36
CA ALA A 160 -28.35 -22.58 -3.31
C ALA A 160 -28.29 -23.20 -1.90
N LYS A 161 -28.56 -24.50 -1.75
CA LYS A 161 -28.55 -25.19 -0.45
C LYS A 161 -27.15 -25.22 0.15
N LEU A 162 -26.17 -25.68 -0.64
CA LEU A 162 -24.77 -25.79 -0.22
C LEU A 162 -24.18 -24.41 0.09
N LEU A 163 -24.39 -23.45 -0.81
CA LEU A 163 -23.95 -22.07 -0.65
C LEU A 163 -24.57 -21.42 0.60
N CYS A 164 -25.87 -21.61 0.83
CA CYS A 164 -26.55 -21.07 2.01
C CYS A 164 -25.97 -21.64 3.31
N THR A 165 -25.70 -22.95 3.36
CA THR A 165 -25.12 -23.61 4.54
C THR A 165 -23.74 -23.00 4.87
N ALA A 166 -22.88 -22.86 3.86
CA ALA A 166 -21.57 -22.23 4.01
C ALA A 166 -21.69 -20.77 4.52
N LEU A 167 -22.57 -19.96 3.92
CA LEU A 167 -22.77 -18.56 4.32
C LEU A 167 -23.39 -18.40 5.71
N VAL A 168 -24.31 -19.29 6.10
CA VAL A 168 -24.91 -19.28 7.44
C VAL A 168 -23.85 -19.57 8.50
N SER A 169 -22.92 -20.51 8.24
CA SER A 169 -21.80 -20.77 9.17
C SER A 169 -20.93 -19.53 9.43
N LEU A 170 -20.76 -18.67 8.40
CA LEU A 170 -20.03 -17.40 8.53
C LEU A 170 -20.74 -16.36 9.39
N SER A 171 -22.07 -16.41 9.50
CA SER A 171 -22.85 -15.35 10.15
C SER A 171 -22.38 -15.08 11.58
N GLN A 172 -22.14 -16.14 12.35
CA GLN A 172 -21.72 -16.05 13.75
C GLN A 172 -20.35 -15.38 13.90
N ILE A 173 -19.43 -15.66 12.98
CA ILE A 173 -18.10 -15.06 12.97
C ILE A 173 -18.15 -13.62 12.46
N TYR A 174 -18.85 -13.38 11.35
CA TYR A 174 -18.88 -12.09 10.68
C TYR A 174 -19.49 -11.01 11.57
N PHE A 175 -20.62 -11.28 12.25
CA PHE A 175 -21.23 -10.29 13.14
C PHE A 175 -20.35 -9.99 14.36
N GLY A 176 -19.66 -10.99 14.91
CA GLY A 176 -18.71 -10.80 16.01
C GLY A 176 -17.45 -10.02 15.59
N ARG A 177 -16.98 -10.18 14.36
CA ARG A 177 -15.80 -9.46 13.82
C ARG A 177 -16.15 -8.06 13.30
N ASN A 178 -17.37 -7.85 12.84
CA ASN A 178 -17.85 -6.58 12.32
C ASN A 178 -18.60 -5.80 13.41
N LEU A 179 -17.91 -5.45 14.51
CA LEU A 179 -18.40 -4.58 15.60
C LEU A 179 -17.88 -3.13 15.45
N SER A 180 -18.53 -2.13 16.02
CA SER A 180 -18.01 -0.74 16.02
C SER A 180 -16.82 -0.61 16.98
N ALA A 181 -15.97 0.41 16.80
CA ALA A 181 -14.85 0.68 17.71
C ALA A 181 -15.32 0.83 19.17
N GLU A 182 -16.47 1.49 19.37
CA GLU A 182 -17.13 1.62 20.68
C GLU A 182 -17.54 0.27 21.30
N LYS A 183 -17.89 -0.74 20.48
CA LYS A 183 -18.19 -2.10 20.95
C LYS A 183 -16.93 -2.94 21.18
N TRP A 184 -15.78 -2.55 20.63
CA TRP A 184 -14.48 -3.09 21.04
C TRP A 184 -14.04 -2.58 22.43
N SER A 185 -14.65 -1.50 22.94
CA SER A 185 -14.48 -0.98 24.31
C SER A 185 -15.70 -1.18 25.25
N THR A 186 -16.76 -1.85 24.79
CA THR A 186 -18.08 -2.08 25.43
C THR A 186 -19.07 -0.87 25.48
N VAL A 187 -20.31 -1.15 25.05
CA VAL A 187 -21.62 -0.42 25.15
C VAL A 187 -21.70 1.04 24.66
N SER A 188 -22.28 1.27 23.48
CA SER A 188 -23.53 2.05 23.25
C SER A 188 -23.84 2.16 21.73
N TYR A 189 -25.03 2.67 21.39
CA TYR A 189 -25.71 2.42 20.10
C TYR A 189 -25.73 3.61 19.11
N TYR A 190 -25.69 3.25 17.82
CA TYR A 190 -25.99 4.01 16.60
C TYR A 190 -25.16 5.26 16.24
N LEU A 191 -24.27 5.13 15.24
CA LEU A 191 -24.04 6.18 14.23
C LEU A 191 -23.38 5.64 12.93
N PHE A 192 -23.50 6.43 11.85
CA PHE A 192 -23.16 6.22 10.44
C PHE A 192 -21.92 5.34 10.12
N ARG A 193 -22.01 4.53 9.04
CA ARG A 193 -20.96 3.61 8.55
C ARG A 193 -19.58 4.28 8.34
N ALA A 194 -19.51 5.52 7.85
CA ALA A 194 -18.22 6.20 7.62
C ALA A 194 -17.52 6.62 8.92
N LEU A 195 -18.26 7.17 9.89
CA LEU A 195 -17.74 7.52 11.23
C LEU A 195 -17.22 6.29 11.97
N ARG A 196 -17.87 5.14 11.77
CA ARG A 196 -17.46 3.86 12.34
C ARG A 196 -16.07 3.40 11.88
N HIS A 197 -15.72 3.59 10.61
CA HIS A 197 -14.40 3.20 10.08
C HIS A 197 -13.30 4.16 10.56
N ARG A 198 -13.61 5.46 10.65
CA ARG A 198 -12.69 6.46 11.21
C ARG A 198 -12.30 6.15 12.65
N GLU A 199 -13.28 5.85 13.51
CA GLU A 199 -13.00 5.48 14.91
C GLU A 199 -12.27 4.15 15.05
N ARG A 200 -12.54 3.17 14.17
CA ARG A 200 -11.77 1.91 14.14
C ARG A 200 -10.29 2.16 13.84
N ARG A 201 -9.99 2.99 12.83
CA ARG A 201 -8.60 3.34 12.51
C ARG A 201 -7.89 4.01 13.68
N LYS A 202 -8.58 4.92 14.39
CA LYS A 202 -8.06 5.56 15.60
C LYS A 202 -7.77 4.55 16.71
N PHE A 203 -8.70 3.64 17.00
CA PHE A 203 -8.50 2.58 17.99
C PHE A 203 -7.34 1.64 17.61
N LEU A 204 -7.26 1.25 16.33
CA LEU A 204 -6.20 0.38 15.83
C LEU A 204 -4.83 1.03 15.91
N ARG A 205 -4.70 2.35 15.67
CA ARG A 205 -3.43 3.07 15.86
C ARG A 205 -2.91 2.92 17.28
N THR A 206 -3.74 3.24 18.28
CA THR A 206 -3.36 3.11 19.70
C THR A 206 -3.02 1.66 20.06
N THR A 207 -3.87 0.71 19.65
CA THR A 207 -3.72 -0.71 20.02
C THR A 207 -2.47 -1.34 19.38
N LEU A 208 -2.23 -1.09 18.09
CA LEU A 208 -1.06 -1.63 17.38
C LEU A 208 0.23 -0.99 17.90
N LYS A 209 0.21 0.30 18.25
CA LYS A 209 1.33 0.98 18.90
C LYS A 209 1.68 0.34 20.24
N GLU A 210 0.70 0.20 21.14
CA GLU A 210 0.90 -0.42 22.45
C GLU A 210 1.40 -1.86 22.33
N LEU A 211 0.81 -2.64 21.41
CA LEU A 211 1.24 -4.00 21.12
C LEU A 211 2.70 -4.03 20.61
N GLY A 212 3.07 -3.13 19.69
CA GLY A 212 4.43 -2.99 19.18
C GLY A 212 5.45 -2.67 20.27
N LEU A 213 5.12 -1.73 21.17
CA LEU A 213 5.96 -1.37 22.31
C LEU A 213 6.18 -2.55 23.27
N ILE A 214 5.11 -3.24 23.66
CA ILE A 214 5.19 -4.41 24.56
C ILE A 214 6.03 -5.53 23.94
N LEU A 215 5.84 -5.81 22.65
CA LEU A 215 6.57 -6.88 21.95
C LEU A 215 8.03 -6.51 21.67
N THR A 216 8.34 -5.23 21.55
CA THR A 216 9.72 -4.74 21.43
C THR A 216 10.48 -4.90 22.74
N ASP A 217 9.84 -4.58 23.87
CA ASP A 217 10.41 -4.77 25.21
C ASP A 217 10.54 -6.25 25.58
N GLN A 218 9.53 -7.06 25.24
CA GLN A 218 9.48 -8.50 25.54
C GLN A 218 9.25 -9.35 24.28
N PRO A 219 10.28 -9.58 23.44
CA PRO A 219 10.16 -10.38 22.22
C PRO A 219 9.69 -11.83 22.45
N GLY A 220 9.91 -12.38 23.65
CA GLY A 220 9.43 -13.71 24.04
C GLY A 220 7.90 -13.85 23.98
N LEU A 221 7.15 -12.75 24.07
CA LEU A 221 5.70 -12.75 23.96
C LEU A 221 5.19 -13.01 22.53
N LEU A 222 6.05 -12.91 21.52
CA LEU A 222 5.67 -13.14 20.12
C LEU A 222 5.12 -14.55 19.86
N GLY A 223 5.60 -15.56 20.60
CA GLY A 223 5.04 -16.91 20.56
C GLY A 223 3.59 -16.96 21.04
N PRO A 224 3.32 -16.75 22.35
CA PRO A 224 1.97 -16.86 22.91
C PRO A 224 0.99 -15.78 22.43
N LYS A 225 1.46 -14.66 21.88
CA LYS A 225 0.62 -13.54 21.41
C LYS A 225 0.52 -13.43 19.89
N ALA A 226 1.06 -14.38 19.12
CA ALA A 226 1.08 -14.34 17.66
C ALA A 226 -0.30 -14.09 17.05
N LEU A 227 -1.33 -14.75 17.59
CA LEU A 227 -2.71 -14.60 17.11
C LEU A 227 -3.21 -13.15 17.20
N LEU A 228 -2.88 -12.42 18.28
CA LEU A 228 -3.28 -11.02 18.45
C LEU A 228 -2.60 -10.11 17.43
N ILE A 229 -1.34 -10.40 17.10
CA ILE A 229 -0.59 -9.68 16.07
C ILE A 229 -1.27 -9.84 14.71
N PHE A 230 -1.57 -11.08 14.32
CA PHE A 230 -2.23 -11.34 13.04
C PHE A 230 -3.65 -10.78 12.99
N ILE A 231 -4.41 -10.81 14.09
CA ILE A 231 -5.72 -10.15 14.19
C ILE A 231 -5.59 -8.64 13.99
N GLY A 232 -4.65 -8.00 14.69
CA GLY A 232 -4.40 -6.56 14.59
C GLY A 232 -4.01 -6.14 13.18
N LEU A 233 -3.09 -6.88 12.55
CA LEU A 233 -2.68 -6.66 11.16
C LEU A 233 -3.84 -6.87 10.17
N CYS A 234 -4.68 -7.89 10.36
CA CYS A 234 -5.84 -8.12 9.50
C CYS A 234 -6.84 -6.97 9.61
N PHE A 235 -7.17 -6.53 10.82
CA PHE A 235 -8.12 -5.43 11.01
C PHE A 235 -7.61 -4.11 10.46
N ALA A 236 -6.33 -3.79 10.68
CA ALA A 236 -5.72 -2.60 10.12
C ALA A 236 -5.71 -2.64 8.58
N ARG A 237 -5.34 -3.78 7.98
CA ARG A 237 -5.39 -4.00 6.53
C ARG A 237 -6.80 -3.81 5.97
N ASP A 238 -7.81 -4.38 6.61
CA ASP A 238 -9.19 -4.30 6.14
C ASP A 238 -9.71 -2.85 6.16
N GLU A 239 -9.37 -2.08 7.19
CA GLU A 239 -9.71 -0.65 7.28
C GLU A 239 -8.95 0.20 6.25
N VAL A 240 -7.69 -0.15 5.96
CA VAL A 240 -6.88 0.46 4.89
C VAL A 240 -7.51 0.24 3.53
N TYR A 241 -7.82 -1.01 3.17
CA TYR A 241 -8.46 -1.33 1.89
C TYR A 241 -9.85 -0.74 1.79
N TRP A 242 -10.59 -0.67 2.91
CA TRP A 242 -11.88 0.01 2.94
C TRP A 242 -11.75 1.50 2.64
N LEU A 243 -10.78 2.20 3.23
CA LEU A 243 -10.61 3.64 2.99
C LEU A 243 -10.26 3.92 1.52
N LEU A 244 -9.27 3.19 1.00
CA LEU A 244 -8.79 3.34 -0.37
C LEU A 244 -9.90 3.24 -1.42
N ARG A 245 -10.63 2.13 -1.40
CA ARG A 245 -11.70 1.87 -2.38
C ARG A 245 -12.84 2.90 -2.32
N HIS A 246 -13.15 3.43 -1.14
CA HIS A 246 -14.23 4.41 -0.97
C HIS A 246 -13.76 5.85 -1.21
N ASN A 247 -12.46 6.13 -1.11
CA ASN A 247 -11.90 7.42 -1.53
C ASN A 247 -12.05 7.61 -3.04
N ASP A 248 -11.73 6.57 -3.82
CA ASP A 248 -11.84 6.62 -5.29
C ASP A 248 -13.28 6.47 -5.77
N ASN A 249 -14.10 5.75 -5.02
CA ASN A 249 -15.51 5.49 -5.34
C ASN A 249 -16.40 5.84 -4.13
N PRO A 250 -16.61 7.14 -3.87
CA PRO A 250 -17.41 7.57 -2.73
C PRO A 250 -18.85 7.07 -2.86
N PRO A 251 -19.46 6.59 -1.76
CA PRO A 251 -20.82 6.07 -1.81
C PRO A 251 -21.79 7.19 -2.20
N LEU A 252 -22.72 6.89 -3.12
CA LEU A 252 -23.78 7.80 -3.55
C LEU A 252 -24.67 8.16 -2.33
N GLN A 253 -24.46 9.33 -1.74
CA GLN A 253 -25.27 9.80 -0.61
C GLN A 253 -26.60 10.38 -1.12
N LYS A 254 -27.71 9.88 -0.55
CA LYS A 254 -29.07 10.38 -0.85
C LYS A 254 -29.38 11.73 -0.20
N SER A 255 -28.55 12.25 0.70
CA SER A 255 -28.75 13.56 1.34
C SER A 255 -27.65 14.54 0.94
N LYS A 256 -28.04 15.70 0.37
CA LYS A 256 -27.14 16.83 0.14
C LYS A 256 -26.53 17.27 1.48
N GLY A 257 -25.20 17.19 1.62
CA GLY A 257 -24.46 18.02 2.58
C GLY A 257 -23.59 17.33 3.65
N LYS A 258 -23.08 16.10 3.48
CA LYS A 258 -21.98 15.60 4.34
C LYS A 258 -20.74 15.25 3.53
N THR A 259 -19.62 15.80 4.00
CA THR A 259 -18.41 16.15 3.25
C THR A 259 -17.48 14.97 2.99
N THR A 260 -16.79 15.03 1.86
CA THR A 260 -15.64 14.21 1.44
C THR A 260 -14.52 14.12 2.49
N GLU A 261 -14.53 14.97 3.52
CA GLU A 261 -13.59 14.97 4.64
C GLU A 261 -13.62 13.69 5.49
N ASP A 262 -14.74 12.97 5.55
CA ASP A 262 -14.85 11.72 6.32
C ASP A 262 -14.03 10.55 5.73
N LEU A 263 -13.64 10.66 4.46
CA LEU A 263 -12.81 9.69 3.73
C LEU A 263 -11.33 10.04 3.74
N VAL A 264 -10.96 11.16 4.37
CA VAL A 264 -9.57 11.60 4.51
C VAL A 264 -9.07 11.23 5.91
N ASP A 265 -8.01 10.42 5.99
CA ASP A 265 -7.33 10.11 7.27
C ASP A 265 -5.88 10.58 7.26
N ARG A 266 -5.63 11.76 7.84
CA ARG A 266 -4.29 12.34 7.96
C ARG A 266 -3.33 11.53 8.83
N GLN A 267 -3.85 10.61 9.66
CA GLN A 267 -3.06 9.73 10.52
C GLN A 267 -2.96 8.32 9.94
N MET A 268 -3.29 8.12 8.66
CA MET A 268 -3.06 6.85 7.99
C MET A 268 -1.58 6.40 8.02
N PRO A 269 -0.58 7.29 7.85
CA PRO A 269 0.83 6.92 7.93
C PRO A 269 1.20 6.25 9.26
N GLU A 270 0.74 6.78 10.38
CA GLU A 270 0.94 6.19 11.72
C GLU A 270 0.40 4.75 11.81
N LEU A 271 -0.79 4.49 11.25
CA LEU A 271 -1.35 3.14 11.24
C LEU A 271 -0.50 2.17 10.41
N LEU A 272 -0.07 2.60 9.21
CA LEU A 272 0.76 1.79 8.33
C LEU A 272 2.14 1.50 8.94
N PHE A 273 2.72 2.48 9.63
CA PHE A 273 3.99 2.30 10.33
C PHE A 273 3.88 1.25 11.42
N HIS A 274 2.87 1.31 12.29
CA HIS A 274 2.71 0.29 13.34
C HIS A 274 2.39 -1.10 12.76
N MET A 275 1.71 -1.17 11.61
CA MET A 275 1.58 -2.44 10.88
C MET A 275 2.94 -2.99 10.46
N GLU A 276 3.82 -2.15 9.90
CA GLU A 276 5.13 -2.60 9.44
C GLU A 276 6.09 -2.88 10.60
N GLU A 277 6.05 -2.10 11.68
CA GLU A 277 6.77 -2.35 12.92
C GLU A 277 6.47 -3.75 13.47
N LEU A 278 5.19 -4.14 13.57
CA LEU A 278 4.79 -5.48 13.99
C LEU A 278 5.29 -6.56 13.03
N ARG A 279 5.27 -6.31 11.72
CA ARG A 279 5.77 -7.26 10.72
C ARG A 279 7.29 -7.43 10.80
N VAL A 280 8.03 -6.34 11.04
CA VAL A 280 9.48 -6.36 11.29
C VAL A 280 9.79 -7.16 12.54
N LEU A 281 9.04 -6.99 13.63
CA LEU A 281 9.20 -7.79 14.85
C LEU A 281 9.01 -9.28 14.59
N VAL A 282 7.94 -9.66 13.87
CA VAL A 282 7.67 -11.06 13.49
C VAL A 282 8.81 -11.64 12.65
N ARG A 283 9.39 -10.88 11.71
CA ARG A 283 10.50 -11.35 10.88
C ARG A 283 11.80 -11.46 11.68
N LYS A 284 12.15 -10.41 12.42
CA LYS A 284 13.37 -10.31 13.24
C LYS A 284 13.43 -11.42 14.28
N TYR A 285 12.30 -11.73 14.92
CA TYR A 285 12.20 -12.73 15.97
C TYR A 285 11.42 -13.98 15.53
N SER A 286 11.39 -14.28 14.22
CA SER A 286 10.72 -15.45 13.65
C SER A 286 11.13 -16.75 14.35
N GLN A 287 12.40 -16.89 14.72
CA GLN A 287 12.92 -18.05 15.46
C GLN A 287 12.26 -18.21 16.84
N VAL A 288 11.91 -17.12 17.53
CA VAL A 288 11.21 -17.16 18.82
C VAL A 288 9.82 -17.75 18.64
N MET A 289 9.08 -17.29 17.63
CA MET A 289 7.76 -17.81 17.28
C MET A 289 7.83 -19.28 16.85
N GLN A 290 8.77 -19.61 15.96
CA GLN A 290 8.96 -20.97 15.48
C GLN A 290 9.29 -21.93 16.61
N ARG A 291 10.22 -21.55 17.51
CA ARG A 291 10.56 -22.37 18.67
C ARG A 291 9.35 -22.61 19.57
N TYR A 292 8.56 -21.57 19.86
CA TYR A 292 7.35 -21.69 20.67
C TYR A 292 6.35 -22.66 20.03
N TYR A 293 6.01 -22.47 18.75
CA TYR A 293 5.00 -23.29 18.08
C TYR A 293 5.47 -24.71 17.78
N VAL A 294 6.76 -24.95 17.48
CA VAL A 294 7.30 -26.31 17.34
C VAL A 294 7.20 -27.06 18.66
N GLN A 295 7.52 -26.41 19.79
CA GLN A 295 7.36 -27.01 21.11
C GLN A 295 5.89 -27.27 21.46
N TYR A 296 5.00 -26.35 21.10
CA TYR A 296 3.55 -26.51 21.32
C TYR A 296 2.99 -27.68 20.50
N LEU A 297 3.36 -27.74 19.22
CA LEU A 297 2.94 -28.78 18.28
C LEU A 297 3.42 -30.17 18.74
N ALA A 298 4.72 -30.32 19.00
CA ALA A 298 5.29 -31.62 19.40
C ALA A 298 4.93 -32.01 20.84
N GLY A 299 4.82 -31.05 21.76
CA GLY A 299 4.67 -31.29 23.19
C GLY A 299 3.23 -31.35 23.69
N PHE A 300 2.27 -30.73 22.98
CA PHE A 300 0.86 -30.70 23.37
C PHE A 300 -0.04 -31.22 22.26
N ASP A 301 -0.02 -30.60 21.07
CA ASP A 301 -0.97 -30.91 19.99
C ASP A 301 -0.82 -32.36 19.50
N ALA A 302 0.41 -32.86 19.34
CA ALA A 302 0.67 -34.23 18.92
C ALA A 302 0.06 -35.26 19.90
N ILE A 303 0.15 -35.00 21.20
CA ILE A 303 -0.36 -35.88 22.25
C ILE A 303 -1.88 -35.86 22.25
N ALA A 304 -2.47 -34.66 22.24
CA ALA A 304 -3.92 -34.49 22.21
C ALA A 304 -4.54 -35.11 20.95
N LEU A 305 -3.93 -34.86 19.78
CA LEU A 305 -4.37 -35.44 18.51
C LEU A 305 -4.30 -36.97 18.53
N ASN A 306 -3.20 -37.55 19.01
CA ASN A 306 -3.06 -39.01 19.10
C ASN A 306 -4.12 -39.62 20.04
N GLN A 307 -4.41 -38.98 21.17
CA GLN A 307 -5.50 -39.42 22.06
C GLN A 307 -6.87 -39.36 21.38
N MET A 308 -7.13 -38.30 20.60
CA MET A 308 -8.38 -38.19 19.83
C MET A 308 -8.49 -39.28 18.77
N ILE A 309 -7.41 -39.58 18.04
CA ILE A 309 -7.36 -40.63 17.03
C ILE A 309 -7.64 -42.01 17.65
N GLN A 310 -7.03 -42.32 18.81
CA GLN A 310 -7.24 -43.59 19.51
C GLN A 310 -8.69 -43.80 19.98
N ASN A 311 -9.44 -42.72 20.18
CA ASN A 311 -10.84 -42.78 20.60
C ASN A 311 -11.83 -42.93 19.43
N LEU A 312 -11.36 -42.93 18.18
CA LEU A 312 -12.22 -43.15 17.02
C LEU A 312 -12.61 -44.63 16.92
N GLN A 313 -13.92 -44.91 16.96
CA GLN A 313 -14.44 -46.28 16.90
C GLN A 313 -14.35 -46.90 15.50
N VAL A 314 -14.47 -46.08 14.45
CA VAL A 314 -14.40 -46.50 13.05
C VAL A 314 -13.73 -45.38 12.25
N CYS A 315 -12.64 -45.71 11.55
CA CYS A 315 -11.93 -44.80 10.66
C CYS A 315 -11.41 -45.63 9.47
N PRO A 316 -11.71 -45.27 8.21
CA PRO A 316 -11.20 -46.01 7.05
C PRO A 316 -9.67 -45.87 6.92
N GLU A 317 -9.07 -46.75 6.12
CA GLU A 317 -7.61 -46.91 6.03
C GLU A 317 -6.92 -45.64 5.52
N ASP A 318 -7.52 -44.97 4.52
CA ASP A 318 -6.97 -43.76 3.90
C ASP A 318 -6.90 -42.59 4.90
N GLU A 319 -7.98 -42.32 5.63
CA GLU A 319 -8.04 -41.27 6.66
C GLU A 319 -7.12 -41.59 7.83
N SER A 320 -7.06 -42.86 8.25
CA SER A 320 -6.16 -43.32 9.31
C SER A 320 -4.69 -43.12 8.95
N SER A 321 -4.33 -43.38 7.70
CA SER A 321 -2.99 -43.15 7.16
C SER A 321 -2.61 -41.66 7.20
N ILE A 322 -3.53 -40.77 6.80
CA ILE A 322 -3.32 -39.31 6.84
C ILE A 322 -3.14 -38.82 8.28
N LEU A 323 -4.02 -39.24 9.20
CA LEU A 323 -3.97 -38.85 10.60
C LEU A 323 -2.68 -39.32 11.29
N SER A 324 -2.26 -40.55 11.00
CA SER A 324 -1.00 -41.11 11.50
C SER A 324 0.22 -40.36 10.94
N SER A 325 0.19 -40.02 9.64
CA SER A 325 1.23 -39.20 9.01
C SER A 325 1.35 -37.81 9.62
N LEU A 326 0.22 -37.16 9.92
CA LEU A 326 0.17 -35.88 10.63
C LEU A 326 0.81 -35.98 12.02
N CYS A 327 0.39 -36.95 12.84
CA CYS A 327 0.97 -37.17 14.16
C CYS A 327 2.48 -37.41 14.10
N ASN A 328 2.94 -38.26 13.17
CA ASN A 328 4.36 -38.55 12.97
C ASN A 328 5.14 -37.30 12.53
N THR A 329 4.56 -36.47 11.65
CA THR A 329 5.18 -35.24 11.18
C THR A 329 5.32 -34.22 12.32
N ILE A 330 4.23 -33.99 13.07
CA ILE A 330 4.18 -33.04 14.19
C ILE A 330 5.20 -33.42 15.27
N THR A 331 5.31 -34.72 15.58
CA THR A 331 6.24 -35.25 16.59
C THR A 331 7.71 -35.03 16.19
N ASN A 332 8.01 -35.03 14.89
CA ASN A 332 9.38 -34.94 14.36
C ASN A 332 9.76 -33.54 13.84
N LEU A 333 8.99 -32.50 14.18
CA LEU A 333 9.24 -31.14 13.69
C LEU A 333 10.59 -30.58 14.17
N SER A 334 11.34 -30.00 13.25
CA SER A 334 12.54 -29.19 13.51
C SER A 334 12.46 -27.86 12.75
N VAL A 335 13.08 -26.82 13.30
CA VAL A 335 12.87 -25.43 12.86
C VAL A 335 13.50 -25.16 11.49
N LYS A 336 12.70 -24.71 10.51
CA LYS A 336 13.16 -24.09 9.24
C LYS A 336 12.40 -22.79 8.95
N GLN A 337 13.12 -21.79 8.41
CA GLN A 337 12.70 -20.39 8.25
C GLN A 337 11.90 -20.10 6.95
N GLY A 338 10.93 -19.18 7.02
CA GLY A 338 10.28 -18.55 5.84
C GLY A 338 9.12 -17.60 6.20
N SER A 339 8.96 -16.46 5.48
CA SER A 339 7.93 -15.41 5.73
C SER A 339 7.40 -14.75 4.43
N LEU A 340 6.14 -14.25 4.38
CA LEU A 340 5.54 -13.52 3.23
C LEU A 340 4.62 -12.30 3.58
N TYR A 341 4.21 -11.50 2.58
CA TYR A 341 3.84 -10.05 2.59
C TYR A 341 2.57 -9.63 1.77
N ASN A 342 2.12 -8.34 1.81
CA ASN A 342 1.02 -7.67 1.02
C ASN A 342 0.84 -6.12 1.30
N LYS A 343 0.15 -5.28 0.48
CA LYS A 343 0.54 -4.16 -0.46
C LYS A 343 -0.36 -2.88 -0.19
N ILE A 344 0.02 -1.58 -0.33
CA ILE A 344 -0.08 -0.56 -1.44
C ILE A 344 0.03 0.86 -0.78
N PHE A 345 0.61 1.93 -1.39
CA PHE A 345 0.21 3.38 -1.26
C PHE A 345 1.10 4.37 -2.06
N GLU A 346 0.54 5.48 -2.59
CA GLU A 346 1.27 6.65 -3.15
C GLU A 346 0.68 8.00 -2.69
N ASP A 347 -0.64 8.23 -2.80
CA ASP A 347 -1.23 9.56 -2.49
C ASP A 347 -1.14 9.95 -1.00
N GLN A 348 -1.03 8.98 -0.10
CA GLN A 348 -0.89 9.21 1.34
C GLN A 348 0.51 9.67 1.75
N PHE A 349 1.51 9.50 0.87
CA PHE A 349 2.89 9.93 1.13
C PHE A 349 2.99 11.46 1.15
N HIS A 350 2.42 12.14 0.16
CA HIS A 350 2.46 13.61 0.08
C HIS A 350 1.72 14.28 1.24
N MET A 351 0.59 13.70 1.66
CA MET A 351 -0.10 14.15 2.87
C MET A 351 0.74 13.94 4.14
N CYS A 352 1.62 12.94 4.19
CA CYS A 352 2.48 12.70 5.35
C CYS A 352 3.56 13.77 5.50
N LEU A 353 4.19 14.21 4.40
CA LEU A 353 5.25 15.23 4.40
C LEU A 353 4.79 16.59 4.94
N GLU A 354 3.51 16.94 4.76
CA GLU A 354 2.94 18.22 5.18
C GLU A 354 2.72 18.32 6.71
N PHE A 355 2.70 17.20 7.44
CA PHE A 355 2.42 17.17 8.89
C PHE A 355 3.62 16.63 9.69
N PRO A 356 4.40 17.49 10.39
CA PRO A 356 5.60 17.08 11.13
C PRO A 356 5.41 15.95 12.14
N ALA A 357 4.23 15.87 12.77
CA ALA A 357 3.90 14.79 13.72
C ALA A 357 3.70 13.41 13.06
N GLN A 358 3.60 13.35 11.74
CA GLN A 358 3.49 12.11 10.96
C GLN A 358 4.77 11.77 10.20
N ASN A 359 5.70 12.72 10.01
CA ASN A 359 6.99 12.50 9.32
C ASN A 359 7.78 11.32 9.89
N ARG A 360 7.67 11.05 11.19
CA ARG A 360 8.26 9.88 11.86
C ARG A 360 7.93 8.55 11.19
N TYR A 361 6.73 8.46 10.62
CA TYR A 361 6.13 7.24 10.10
C TYR A 361 6.28 7.09 8.59
N ILE A 362 6.86 8.09 7.92
CA ILE A 362 6.90 8.17 6.45
C ILE A 362 7.71 7.03 5.81
N VAL A 363 8.66 6.44 6.54
CA VAL A 363 9.43 5.27 6.09
C VAL A 363 8.56 4.05 5.76
N ALA A 364 7.32 4.00 6.29
CA ALA A 364 6.36 2.95 5.95
C ALA A 364 6.08 2.89 4.44
N PHE A 365 6.10 4.03 3.73
CA PHE A 365 5.81 4.08 2.28
C PHE A 365 6.88 3.38 1.44
N PRO A 366 8.19 3.71 1.57
CA PRO A 366 9.27 2.92 0.97
C PRO A 366 9.23 1.43 1.30
N LEU A 367 8.93 1.06 2.56
CA LEU A 367 8.89 -0.35 2.99
C LEU A 367 7.76 -1.13 2.29
N ILE A 368 6.60 -0.50 2.08
CA ILE A 368 5.46 -1.12 1.39
C ILE A 368 5.79 -1.44 -0.08
N CYS A 369 6.73 -0.74 -0.74
CA CYS A 369 7.13 -1.04 -2.11
C CYS A 369 7.65 -2.49 -2.27
N GLY A 370 8.28 -3.05 -1.24
CA GLY A 370 8.71 -4.45 -1.22
C GLY A 370 7.55 -5.46 -1.37
N HIS A 371 6.31 -5.03 -1.17
CA HIS A 371 5.13 -5.87 -1.23
C HIS A 371 4.55 -5.96 -2.65
N PHE A 372 5.04 -5.15 -3.60
CA PHE A 372 4.45 -5.06 -4.95
C PHE A 372 4.55 -6.37 -5.72
N GLN A 373 5.61 -7.15 -5.51
CA GLN A 373 5.79 -8.46 -6.12
C GLN A 373 4.66 -9.44 -5.75
N SER A 374 4.01 -9.27 -4.59
CA SER A 374 3.01 -10.20 -4.07
C SER A 374 1.67 -10.15 -4.82
N CYS A 375 1.41 -9.15 -5.66
CA CYS A 375 0.20 -9.11 -6.49
C CYS A 375 0.36 -9.76 -7.86
N THR A 376 1.56 -10.26 -8.19
CA THR A 376 1.82 -10.87 -9.49
C THR A 376 1.42 -12.34 -9.46
N HIS A 377 0.92 -12.86 -10.57
CA HIS A 377 0.55 -14.26 -10.71
C HIS A 377 1.29 -14.89 -11.90
N GLU A 378 1.61 -16.18 -11.81
CA GLU A 378 2.36 -16.90 -12.85
C GLU A 378 1.61 -16.96 -14.19
N LEU A 379 0.28 -16.91 -14.14
CA LEU A 379 -0.61 -16.86 -15.33
C LEU A 379 -0.68 -15.49 -16.02
N CYS A 380 -0.05 -14.45 -15.46
CA CYS A 380 0.01 -13.12 -16.06
C CYS A 380 1.43 -12.53 -15.93
N PRO A 381 2.44 -13.12 -16.59
CA PRO A 381 3.82 -12.62 -16.52
C PRO A 381 4.00 -11.25 -17.18
N GLU A 382 3.11 -10.84 -18.07
CA GLU A 382 3.18 -9.62 -18.87
C GLU A 382 3.14 -8.35 -18.00
N GLU A 383 2.38 -8.36 -16.91
CA GLU A 383 2.31 -7.23 -15.97
C GLU A 383 3.47 -7.20 -14.97
N ARG A 384 4.16 -8.33 -14.75
CA ARG A 384 5.18 -8.48 -13.69
C ARG A 384 6.30 -7.45 -13.84
N HIS A 385 6.83 -7.29 -15.05
CA HIS A 385 7.88 -6.31 -15.34
C HIS A 385 7.40 -4.87 -15.07
N HIS A 386 6.20 -4.53 -15.53
CA HIS A 386 5.61 -3.20 -15.33
C HIS A 386 5.42 -2.87 -13.84
N ILE A 387 4.93 -3.84 -13.06
CA ILE A 387 4.76 -3.71 -11.60
C ILE A 387 6.11 -3.56 -10.90
N ARG A 388 7.14 -4.31 -11.34
CA ARG A 388 8.51 -4.16 -10.82
C ARG A 388 9.03 -2.74 -11.07
N GLU A 389 9.07 -2.30 -12.31
CA GLU A 389 9.58 -0.97 -12.67
C GLU A 389 8.82 0.14 -11.92
N ARG A 390 7.49 0.03 -11.80
CA ARG A 390 6.71 0.98 -11.00
C ARG A 390 7.14 0.97 -9.54
N SER A 391 7.31 -0.20 -8.92
CA SER A 391 7.72 -0.29 -7.51
C SER A 391 9.11 0.29 -7.26
N LEU A 392 10.06 0.08 -8.18
CA LEU A 392 11.42 0.63 -8.09
C LEU A 392 11.43 2.15 -8.29
N SER A 393 10.63 2.64 -9.24
CA SER A 393 10.46 4.08 -9.46
C SER A 393 9.86 4.77 -8.24
N VAL A 394 8.85 4.15 -7.61
CA VAL A 394 8.12 4.71 -6.47
C VAL A 394 8.95 4.70 -5.19
N VAL A 395 9.66 3.61 -4.88
CA VAL A 395 10.56 3.59 -3.71
C VAL A 395 11.67 4.63 -3.85
N ASN A 396 12.23 4.78 -5.05
CA ASN A 396 13.25 5.80 -5.32
C ASN A 396 12.68 7.21 -5.14
N MET A 397 11.46 7.47 -5.66
CA MET A 397 10.77 8.75 -5.47
C MET A 397 10.57 9.06 -3.99
N PHE A 398 10.07 8.12 -3.19
CA PHE A 398 9.83 8.35 -1.76
C PHE A 398 11.12 8.67 -0.99
N LEU A 399 12.17 7.89 -1.21
CA LEU A 399 13.46 8.11 -0.54
C LEU A 399 14.09 9.45 -0.95
N ASP A 400 14.00 9.81 -2.23
CA ASP A 400 14.49 11.08 -2.75
C ASP A 400 13.72 12.28 -2.17
N GLU A 401 12.39 12.22 -2.11
CA GLU A 401 11.57 13.29 -1.53
C GLU A 401 11.77 13.42 0.00
N MET A 402 11.90 12.31 0.73
CA MET A 402 12.27 12.32 2.15
C MET A 402 13.61 13.02 2.38
N ALA A 403 14.63 12.69 1.57
CA ALA A 403 15.95 13.28 1.66
C ALA A 403 15.97 14.77 1.27
N LYS A 404 15.24 15.16 0.22
CA LYS A 404 15.07 16.57 -0.18
C LYS A 404 14.45 17.39 0.93
N GLU A 405 13.40 16.89 1.58
CA GLU A 405 12.73 17.62 2.64
C GLU A 405 13.63 17.79 3.88
N ALA A 406 14.35 16.73 4.27
CA ALA A 406 15.35 16.83 5.33
C ALA A 406 16.44 17.86 4.99
N LYS A 407 16.94 17.84 3.75
CA LYS A 407 17.90 18.82 3.22
C LYS A 407 17.32 20.25 3.24
N ASN A 408 16.05 20.46 2.89
CA ASN A 408 15.41 21.78 2.93
C ASN A 408 15.33 22.32 4.37
N ILE A 409 14.93 21.47 5.32
CA ILE A 409 14.88 21.81 6.74
C ILE A 409 16.29 22.15 7.26
N ILE A 410 17.30 21.32 6.96
CA ILE A 410 18.70 21.56 7.34
C ILE A 410 19.20 22.89 6.75
N THR A 411 18.90 23.17 5.49
CA THR A 411 19.30 24.43 4.84
C THR A 411 18.71 25.63 5.56
N THR A 412 17.42 25.56 5.92
CA THR A 412 16.75 26.63 6.66
C THR A 412 17.37 26.83 8.05
N ILE A 413 17.73 25.74 8.74
CA ILE A 413 18.43 25.80 10.04
C ILE A 413 19.81 26.43 9.86
N CYS A 414 20.55 26.06 8.81
CA CYS A 414 21.85 26.66 8.50
C CYS A 414 21.74 28.16 8.26
N ASP A 415 20.74 28.61 7.51
CA ASP A 415 20.53 30.04 7.22
C ASP A 415 20.25 30.83 8.51
N GLU A 416 19.37 30.32 9.38
CA GLU A 416 19.08 30.92 10.69
C GLU A 416 20.34 30.96 11.59
N GLN A 417 21.16 29.91 11.57
CA GLN A 417 22.43 29.85 12.32
C GLN A 417 23.51 30.78 11.76
N CYS A 418 23.56 30.97 10.44
CA CYS A 418 24.40 31.98 9.79
C CYS A 418 23.96 33.39 10.21
N LEU A 419 22.66 33.68 10.22
CA LEU A 419 22.14 34.98 10.69
C LEU A 419 22.45 35.24 12.17
N MET A 420 22.34 34.22 13.02
CA MET A 420 22.73 34.33 14.44
C MET A 420 24.24 34.55 14.60
N SER A 421 25.06 33.87 13.78
CA SER A 421 26.51 34.05 13.79
C SER A 421 26.95 35.42 13.26
N ASP A 422 26.24 35.98 12.26
CA ASP A 422 26.49 37.35 11.77
C ASP A 422 26.28 38.39 12.87
N LYS A 423 25.24 38.24 13.72
CA LYS A 423 24.98 39.14 14.86
C LYS A 423 26.13 39.20 15.88
N LEU A 424 27.03 38.22 15.88
CA LEU A 424 28.21 38.17 16.73
C LEU A 424 29.41 38.92 16.14
N LEU A 425 29.34 39.38 14.89
CA LEU A 425 30.45 40.07 14.25
C LEU A 425 30.70 41.45 14.90
N PRO A 426 31.97 41.90 14.95
CA PRO A 426 32.34 43.19 15.56
C PRO A 426 31.60 44.41 14.99
N LYS A 427 31.12 44.34 13.74
CA LYS A 427 30.38 45.41 13.07
C LYS A 427 29.12 45.84 13.84
N HIS A 428 28.46 44.91 14.53
CA HIS A 428 27.24 45.19 15.31
C HIS A 428 27.52 45.91 16.64
N CYS A 429 28.78 45.92 17.11
CA CYS A 429 29.18 46.63 18.33
C CYS A 429 29.28 48.15 18.14
N ALA A 430 29.36 48.64 16.90
CA ALA A 430 29.56 50.06 16.60
C ALA A 430 28.47 50.96 17.22
N ILE A 431 27.21 50.49 17.21
CA ILE A 431 26.08 51.23 17.79
C ILE A 431 26.23 51.35 19.31
N LEU A 432 26.65 50.27 19.99
CA LEU A 432 26.88 50.25 21.43
C LEU A 432 28.01 51.22 21.83
N ILE A 433 29.11 51.23 21.06
CA ILE A 433 30.23 52.16 21.27
C ILE A 433 29.76 53.61 21.09
N SER A 434 29.02 53.89 20.01
CA SER A 434 28.47 55.23 19.75
C SER A 434 27.55 55.71 20.87
N GLN A 435 26.68 54.85 21.39
CA GLN A 435 25.80 55.17 22.52
C GLN A 435 26.58 55.54 23.79
N VAL A 436 27.67 54.82 24.10
CA VAL A 436 28.52 55.12 25.27
C VAL A 436 29.28 56.43 25.08
N VAL A 437 29.85 56.68 23.90
CA VAL A 437 30.60 57.91 23.59
C VAL A 437 29.68 59.13 23.61
N ASN A 438 28.47 59.03 23.05
CA ASN A 438 27.51 60.14 23.02
C ASN A 438 26.88 60.41 24.39
N ARG A 439 26.75 59.41 25.26
CA ARG A 439 26.35 59.61 26.67
C ARG A 439 27.38 60.42 27.46
N LYS A 440 28.68 60.28 27.16
CA LYS A 440 29.74 61.12 27.77
C LYS A 440 29.73 62.58 27.29
N LYS A 441 29.06 62.89 26.18
CA LYS A 441 29.01 64.24 25.58
C LYS A 441 27.72 65.04 25.87
N LYS A 442 26.67 64.44 26.43
CA LYS A 442 25.39 65.12 26.70
C LYS A 442 25.17 65.35 28.20
N ASP A 443 25.16 66.61 28.61
CA ASP A 443 24.50 67.07 29.82
C ASP A 443 22.97 66.87 29.70
N LYS A 444 22.41 66.20 30.70
CA LYS A 444 20.98 66.11 31.05
C LYS A 444 19.96 66.32 29.91
N ASN A 445 19.72 65.28 29.10
CA ASN A 445 18.36 65.04 28.59
C ASN A 445 18.17 63.56 28.20
N LYS A 446 17.31 62.85 28.94
CA LYS A 446 16.96 61.44 28.74
C LYS A 446 16.12 61.29 27.47
N LYS A 447 16.77 61.01 26.33
CA LYS A 447 16.12 60.21 25.27
C LYS A 447 16.34 58.74 25.61
N ILE A 448 15.25 57.99 25.78
CA ILE A 448 15.28 56.53 25.93
C ILE A 448 15.91 55.99 24.64
N ALA A 449 17.13 55.46 24.75
CA ALA A 449 17.80 54.84 23.62
C ALA A 449 17.07 53.55 23.26
N PRO A 450 16.92 53.20 21.96
CA PRO A 450 16.32 51.94 21.56
C PRO A 450 17.10 50.78 22.21
N GLU A 451 16.38 49.89 22.87
CA GLU A 451 16.95 48.70 23.51
C GLU A 451 17.38 47.72 22.42
N ILE A 452 18.70 47.53 22.29
CA ILE A 452 19.27 46.58 21.32
C ILE A 452 19.19 45.20 21.95
N ALA A 453 18.38 44.32 21.36
CA ALA A 453 18.32 42.92 21.76
C ALA A 453 19.72 42.30 21.66
N LYS A 454 20.20 41.74 22.76
CA LYS A 454 21.52 41.09 22.82
C LYS A 454 21.42 39.68 22.23
N PRO A 455 22.45 39.21 21.48
CA PRO A 455 22.54 37.80 21.11
C PRO A 455 22.41 36.90 22.34
N GLY A 456 21.65 35.82 22.22
CA GLY A 456 21.29 34.91 23.30
C GLY A 456 19.91 35.15 23.93
N VAL A 457 19.29 36.32 23.71
CA VAL A 457 17.90 36.58 24.15
C VAL A 457 16.92 35.65 23.43
N GLU A 458 17.17 35.34 22.16
CA GLU A 458 16.39 34.39 21.36
C GLU A 458 16.40 32.96 21.94
N SER A 459 17.42 32.62 22.74
CA SER A 459 17.54 31.31 23.39
C SER A 459 16.91 31.27 24.79
N TYR A 460 16.54 32.42 25.36
CA TYR A 460 15.92 32.49 26.69
C TYR A 460 14.43 32.12 26.60
N ARG A 461 14.14 30.83 26.75
CA ARG A 461 12.77 30.29 26.69
C ARG A 461 12.02 30.49 28.00
N LYS A 462 10.82 31.09 27.91
CA LYS A 462 9.91 31.27 29.06
C LYS A 462 8.89 30.13 29.19
N THR A 463 8.35 29.64 28.08
CA THR A 463 7.39 28.53 28.02
C THR A 463 7.67 27.65 26.79
N ARG A 464 7.25 26.38 26.83
CA ARG A 464 7.30 25.45 25.68
C ARG A 464 6.05 25.49 24.82
N GLU A 465 5.02 26.23 25.24
CA GLU A 465 3.78 26.42 24.46
C GLU A 465 4.02 27.34 23.25
N ASP A 466 4.92 28.32 23.39
CA ASP A 466 5.32 29.24 22.33
C ASP A 466 6.45 28.63 21.48
N LEU A 467 6.09 27.93 20.40
CA LEU A 467 7.05 27.32 19.49
C LEU A 467 7.67 28.35 18.54
N THR A 468 8.99 28.52 18.62
CA THR A 468 9.78 29.33 17.69
C THR A 468 9.90 28.66 16.31
N THR A 469 10.35 29.38 15.28
CA THR A 469 10.67 28.78 13.97
C THR A 469 11.72 27.68 14.11
N MET A 470 12.77 27.91 14.91
CA MET A 470 13.81 26.91 15.19
C MET A 470 13.25 25.67 15.88
N ASP A 471 12.28 25.82 16.80
CA ASP A 471 11.60 24.66 17.41
C ASP A 471 10.92 23.79 16.36
N LYS A 472 10.13 24.41 15.48
CA LYS A 472 9.39 23.68 14.44
C LYS A 472 10.34 22.97 13.48
N LEU A 473 11.42 23.63 13.08
CA LEU A 473 12.46 23.06 12.20
C LEU A 473 13.18 21.89 12.87
N HIS A 474 13.63 22.04 14.13
CA HIS A 474 14.30 20.95 14.85
C HIS A 474 13.36 19.77 15.14
N MET A 475 12.10 20.01 15.47
CA MET A 475 11.10 18.95 15.62
C MET A 475 10.90 18.20 14.31
N ALA A 476 10.68 18.91 13.19
CA ALA A 476 10.50 18.29 11.89
C ALA A 476 11.75 17.51 11.44
N LEU A 477 12.94 18.05 11.66
CA LEU A 477 14.22 17.38 11.38
C LEU A 477 14.36 16.09 12.19
N THR A 478 14.08 16.15 13.50
CA THR A 478 14.20 14.99 14.39
C THR A 478 13.28 13.84 13.95
N GLU A 479 12.02 14.15 13.64
CA GLU A 479 11.06 13.11 13.22
C GLU A 479 11.40 12.54 11.83
N LEU A 480 11.84 13.38 10.89
CA LEU A 480 12.20 12.92 9.55
C LEU A 480 13.52 12.14 9.54
N CYS A 481 14.52 12.58 10.29
CA CYS A 481 15.77 11.83 10.46
C CYS A 481 15.52 10.49 11.16
N PHE A 482 14.64 10.41 12.16
CA PHE A 482 14.22 9.12 12.72
C PHE A 482 13.69 8.18 11.62
N ALA A 483 12.84 8.68 10.72
CA ALA A 483 12.29 7.86 9.64
C ALA A 483 13.36 7.41 8.64
N ILE A 484 14.25 8.31 8.21
CA ILE A 484 15.40 7.97 7.34
C ILE A 484 16.31 6.94 8.01
N ASN A 485 16.46 7.03 9.33
CA ASN A 485 17.36 6.20 10.12
C ASN A 485 16.72 4.89 10.61
N PHE A 486 15.42 4.71 10.41
CA PHE A 486 14.65 3.59 10.95
C PHE A 486 15.17 2.22 10.47
N CYS A 487 15.61 2.13 9.22
CA CYS A 487 16.21 0.93 8.65
C CYS A 487 17.47 1.30 7.85
N SER A 488 18.51 0.45 7.93
CA SER A 488 19.74 0.67 7.18
C SER A 488 19.56 0.44 5.68
N THR A 489 18.70 -0.51 5.32
CA THR A 489 18.43 -0.92 3.94
C THR A 489 16.96 -1.31 3.77
N ILE A 490 16.44 -1.10 2.57
CA ILE A 490 15.10 -1.49 2.12
C ILE A 490 15.27 -2.35 0.88
N ASN A 491 14.73 -3.57 0.92
CA ASN A 491 14.79 -4.49 -0.22
C ASN A 491 13.47 -4.46 -0.99
N VAL A 492 13.54 -4.15 -2.28
CA VAL A 492 12.40 -4.10 -3.19
C VAL A 492 12.77 -4.91 -4.41
N TRP A 493 12.15 -6.10 -4.56
CA TRP A 493 12.59 -7.13 -5.50
C TRP A 493 14.06 -7.53 -5.24
N GLU A 494 14.84 -7.70 -6.30
CA GLU A 494 16.29 -7.97 -6.25
C GLU A 494 17.15 -6.73 -5.91
N TYR A 495 16.56 -5.56 -5.67
CA TYR A 495 17.28 -4.31 -5.44
C TYR A 495 17.29 -3.90 -3.97
N THR A 496 18.42 -3.35 -3.53
CA THR A 496 18.62 -2.83 -2.18
C THR A 496 18.80 -1.32 -2.21
N PHE A 497 17.98 -0.61 -1.43
CA PHE A 497 17.99 0.84 -1.29
C PHE A 497 18.50 1.20 0.11
N ALA A 498 19.37 2.21 0.20
CA ALA A 498 19.91 2.69 1.47
C ALA A 498 19.41 4.12 1.73
N PRO A 499 18.39 4.34 2.59
CA PRO A 499 17.79 5.66 2.80
C PRO A 499 18.78 6.76 3.18
N ARG A 500 19.80 6.42 3.98
CA ARG A 500 20.84 7.38 4.42
C ARG A 500 21.66 7.95 3.26
N GLU A 501 21.93 7.14 2.23
CA GLU A 501 22.75 7.57 1.08
C GLU A 501 22.06 8.69 0.28
N TYR A 502 20.73 8.66 0.17
CA TYR A 502 19.97 9.74 -0.45
C TYR A 502 20.19 11.06 0.28
N LEU A 503 20.13 11.05 1.62
CA LEU A 503 20.36 12.25 2.42
C LEU A 503 21.81 12.75 2.28
N THR A 504 22.79 11.85 2.38
CA THR A 504 24.21 12.19 2.20
C THR A 504 24.44 12.88 0.87
N GLN A 505 23.94 12.31 -0.23
CA GLN A 505 24.08 12.88 -1.58
C GLN A 505 23.43 14.27 -1.71
N HIS A 506 22.24 14.47 -1.13
CA HIS A 506 21.58 15.78 -1.14
C HIS A 506 22.34 16.82 -0.32
N LEU A 507 22.90 16.43 0.83
CA LEU A 507 23.68 17.33 1.69
C LEU A 507 25.01 17.73 1.06
N GLU A 508 25.73 16.81 0.42
CA GLU A 508 26.97 17.10 -0.31
C GLU A 508 26.74 18.13 -1.42
N ASN A 509 25.72 17.90 -2.25
CA ASN A 509 25.35 18.81 -3.34
C ASN A 509 24.90 20.18 -2.80
N GLN A 510 24.07 20.19 -1.76
CA GLN A 510 23.58 21.43 -1.16
C GLN A 510 24.71 22.24 -0.51
N PHE A 511 25.65 21.58 0.17
CA PHE A 511 26.78 22.26 0.79
C PHE A 511 27.72 22.88 -0.26
N ALA A 512 27.98 22.17 -1.36
CA ALA A 512 28.75 22.72 -2.48
C ALA A 512 28.07 23.95 -3.11
N GLN A 513 26.74 23.90 -3.32
CA GLN A 513 25.96 25.03 -3.82
C GLN A 513 25.93 26.21 -2.84
N ALA A 514 25.71 25.92 -1.55
CA ALA A 514 25.71 26.93 -0.49
C ALA A 514 27.07 27.62 -0.38
N LEU A 515 28.17 26.88 -0.46
CA LEU A 515 29.51 27.46 -0.47
C LEU A 515 29.69 28.43 -1.63
N GLY A 516 29.30 28.04 -2.85
CA GLY A 516 29.32 28.91 -4.03
C GLY A 516 28.46 30.17 -3.86
N GLY A 517 27.27 30.04 -3.29
CA GLY A 517 26.38 31.16 -2.98
C GLY A 517 26.95 32.12 -1.93
N MET A 518 27.54 31.59 -0.86
CA MET A 518 28.12 32.38 0.24
C MET A 518 29.34 33.22 -0.20
N VAL A 519 30.03 32.86 -1.29
CA VAL A 519 31.11 33.70 -1.86
C VAL A 519 30.57 35.05 -2.35
N MET A 520 29.28 35.13 -2.70
CA MET A 520 28.62 36.36 -3.18
C MET A 520 29.37 37.03 -4.34
N TYR A 521 30.03 36.24 -5.19
CA TYR A 521 30.82 36.79 -6.31
C TYR A 521 29.91 37.26 -7.44
N THR A 522 29.96 38.56 -7.74
CA THR A 522 29.21 39.15 -8.85
C THR A 522 30.18 39.74 -9.86
N LYS A 523 30.22 39.17 -11.07
CA LYS A 523 31.16 39.58 -12.12
C LYS A 523 30.95 41.04 -12.56
N ASP A 524 29.71 41.51 -12.59
CA ASP A 524 29.36 42.85 -13.07
C ASP A 524 29.77 43.96 -12.10
N THR A 525 29.68 43.71 -10.80
CA THR A 525 30.04 44.68 -9.75
C THR A 525 31.44 44.45 -9.18
N SER A 526 32.10 43.33 -9.54
CA SER A 526 33.35 42.86 -8.92
C SER A 526 33.27 42.73 -7.39
N GLU A 527 32.08 42.46 -6.87
CA GLU A 527 31.84 42.26 -5.44
C GLU A 527 32.11 40.82 -5.05
N ILE A 528 32.63 40.63 -3.83
CA ILE A 528 32.89 39.33 -3.21
C ILE A 528 32.74 39.45 -1.69
N ALA A 529 32.26 38.38 -1.05
CA ALA A 529 32.17 38.32 0.41
C ALA A 529 33.55 38.45 1.06
N LYS A 530 33.61 39.12 2.22
CA LYS A 530 34.84 39.19 3.00
C LYS A 530 35.21 37.79 3.51
N PRO A 531 36.48 37.34 3.38
CA PRO A 531 36.87 36.01 3.84
C PRO A 531 36.53 35.72 5.30
N SER A 532 36.58 36.72 6.18
CA SER A 532 36.20 36.57 7.59
C SER A 532 34.71 36.33 7.81
N GLU A 533 33.84 36.99 7.02
CA GLU A 533 32.39 36.80 7.09
C GLU A 533 32.00 35.46 6.46
N LEU A 534 32.61 35.13 5.31
CA LEU A 534 32.46 33.82 4.67
C LEU A 534 32.86 32.67 5.61
N PHE A 535 34.02 32.77 6.28
CA PHE A 535 34.48 31.76 7.22
C PHE A 535 33.53 31.55 8.40
N VAL A 536 32.93 32.62 8.92
CA VAL A 536 31.94 32.54 10.00
C VAL A 536 30.68 31.81 9.54
N SER A 537 30.16 32.13 8.36
CA SER A 537 28.99 31.44 7.79
C SER A 537 29.27 29.97 7.49
N VAL A 538 30.43 29.65 6.88
CA VAL A 538 30.83 28.25 6.61
C VAL A 538 30.95 27.46 7.91
N ARG A 539 31.55 28.04 8.96
CA ARG A 539 31.65 27.37 10.26
C ARG A 539 30.28 27.14 10.90
N ALA A 540 29.37 28.11 10.82
CA ALA A 540 27.99 27.95 11.31
C ALA A 540 27.27 26.82 10.57
N TYR A 541 27.40 26.77 9.24
CA TYR A 541 26.84 25.71 8.39
C TYR A 541 27.40 24.33 8.77
N MET A 542 28.73 24.21 8.90
CA MET A 542 29.38 22.95 9.29
C MET A 542 28.94 22.48 10.69
N ASN A 543 28.76 23.39 11.64
CA ASN A 543 28.28 23.02 12.98
C ASN A 543 26.89 22.39 12.90
N VAL A 544 25.97 22.94 12.09
CA VAL A 544 24.64 22.36 11.88
C VAL A 544 24.75 20.99 11.23
N LEU A 545 25.53 20.84 10.16
CA LEU A 545 25.74 19.56 9.49
C LEU A 545 26.31 18.50 10.45
N GLN A 546 27.26 18.87 11.31
CA GLN A 546 27.80 17.96 12.32
C GLN A 546 26.72 17.47 13.29
N THR A 547 25.73 18.31 13.63
CA THR A 547 24.63 17.88 14.50
C THR A 547 23.72 16.82 13.87
N VAL A 548 23.74 16.69 12.54
CA VAL A 548 22.93 15.69 11.82
C VAL A 548 23.33 14.26 12.20
N GLU A 549 24.58 14.03 12.61
CA GLU A 549 25.08 12.73 13.08
C GLU A 549 24.40 12.24 14.37
N ASN A 550 23.71 13.13 15.11
CA ASN A 550 23.04 12.77 16.35
C ASN A 550 21.66 12.11 16.14
N TYR A 551 21.13 12.10 14.92
CA TYR A 551 19.78 11.61 14.62
C TYR A 551 19.77 10.20 13.99
#